data_AF-A0A8C0YKU4-F1
#
_entry.id   AF-A0A8C0YKU4-F1
#
_cell.length_a   1.000
_cell.length_b   1.000
_cell.length_c   1.000
_cell.angle_alpha   90.00
_cell.angle_beta   90.00
_cell.angle_gamma   90.00
#
_symmetry.space_group_name_H-M   'P 1'
#
loop_
_entity.id
_entity.type
_entity.pdbx_description
1 polymer ?
#
loop_
_entity_poly.entity_id
_entity_poly.type
_entity_poly.pdbx_seq_one_letter_code
_entity_poly.pdbx_strand_id
1 'polypeptide(L)'
;MEKQSRLLCSELCVQRRLYEVTLNCAILAWKDIQIAKKHTGRAIYGAVKAGSSCVPVCEIIAVQEKDDDTPCKNTGKWQKVPQSPADPCQHAFTVFYVERTRQHCWWCSNVTFHCSDHSLCLLWVQTIREQLALLTNRPKSLLVYINPYGGKQRGKQIYDHKVAPIFSRASISTDVIVTERANHARDHLKTEADLKKYDGVVCVGGDGMFSEIMHGLVSRTQQEAGVDENSMEETLMPCGLRIGIIPAGSTDCICYATVGSNDPVTSALHIIVGDSQAMDICSVHNEDRFLRYSVSLLGYGFYGDVLTDSERKRWMGPARYDISGVKTFLSHRYYEGTVSFLPAEGNLGSPRDKMQCRTGCSVCRQSSSDKLVSKNEDSVSDAECQDTWTVIRGKFLAINAASMSCACPRSPKGLSPSAHLADGTTDLILVRKCSRLDFLRHLLRHTNKDDQFDHSFVEVYRVKQFRFSPRYQECDSEVDLRESGVTGKRFLSQICREHRACGCMPSQSNWNCDGEILPHTAIQVR
;
A
#
# COMPACT_ATOMS: atom_id res chain seq x y z
N MET A 1 -24.42 -5.04 28.64
CA MET A 1 -23.77 -3.76 28.31
C MET A 1 -23.33 -3.12 29.61
N GLU A 2 -22.14 -3.46 30.08
CA GLU A 2 -21.54 -2.79 31.23
C GLU A 2 -21.32 -1.31 30.89
N LYS A 3 -21.78 -0.42 31.77
CA LYS A 3 -21.46 1.02 31.67
C LYS A 3 -19.95 1.15 31.81
N GLN A 4 -19.22 1.39 30.71
CA GLN A 4 -17.82 1.77 30.76
C GLN A 4 -17.65 2.92 31.77
N SER A 5 -16.80 2.71 32.78
CA SER A 5 -16.55 3.67 33.85
C SER A 5 -16.02 4.97 33.27
N ARG A 6 -16.64 6.09 33.63
CA ARG A 6 -16.21 7.44 33.23
C ARG A 6 -14.91 7.77 33.95
N LEU A 7 -13.90 8.24 33.21
CA LEU A 7 -12.60 8.66 33.76
C LEU A 7 -12.64 10.12 34.22
N LEU A 8 -13.15 11.01 33.36
CA LEU A 8 -13.32 12.43 33.66
C LEU A 8 -14.67 12.94 33.15
N CYS A 9 -15.21 13.93 33.85
CA CYS A 9 -16.43 14.63 33.49
C CYS A 9 -16.34 16.08 34.02
N SER A 10 -16.48 17.08 33.15
CA SER A 10 -16.41 18.50 33.53
C SER A 10 -17.22 19.36 32.58
N GLU A 11 -17.66 20.52 33.04
CA GLU A 11 -18.25 21.55 32.18
C GLU A 11 -17.13 22.45 31.64
N LEU A 12 -16.88 22.39 30.34
CA LEU A 12 -15.80 23.14 29.68
C LEU A 12 -16.37 24.06 28.60
N CYS A 13 -15.69 25.17 28.36
CA CYS A 13 -16.11 26.14 27.35
C CYS A 13 -15.44 25.86 25.99
N VAL A 14 -16.23 25.81 24.92
CA VAL A 14 -15.76 25.70 23.53
C VAL A 14 -16.45 26.79 22.71
N GLN A 15 -15.68 27.67 22.06
CA GLN A 15 -16.21 28.79 21.26
C GLN A 15 -17.27 29.64 22.01
N ARG A 16 -17.03 29.95 23.29
CA ARG A 16 -17.92 30.73 24.18
C ARG A 16 -19.26 30.06 24.52
N ARG A 17 -19.38 28.74 24.33
CA ARG A 17 -20.52 27.93 24.78
C ARG A 17 -20.07 26.86 25.76
N LEU A 18 -20.93 26.53 26.72
CA LEU A 18 -20.63 25.55 27.76
C LEU A 18 -21.07 24.15 27.33
N TYR A 19 -20.13 23.21 27.38
CA TYR A 19 -20.34 21.81 27.03
C TYR A 19 -20.06 20.90 28.23
N GLU A 20 -20.87 19.86 28.41
CA GLU A 20 -20.53 18.74 29.28
C GLU A 20 -19.52 17.86 28.52
N VAL A 21 -18.28 17.80 28.99
CA VAL A 21 -17.19 17.03 28.39
C VAL A 21 -16.91 15.80 29.23
N THR A 22 -16.90 14.64 28.58
CA THR A 22 -16.69 13.34 29.22
C THR A 22 -15.60 12.57 28.51
N LEU A 23 -14.71 11.95 29.29
CA LEU A 23 -13.70 11.01 28.80
C LEU A 23 -13.91 9.65 29.45
N ASN A 24 -13.90 8.60 28.64
CA ASN A 24 -13.70 7.23 29.10
C ASN A 24 -12.52 6.61 28.33
N CYS A 25 -12.25 5.32 28.55
CA CYS A 25 -11.11 4.64 27.89
C CYS A 25 -11.23 4.54 26.36
N ALA A 26 -12.41 4.76 25.78
CA ALA A 26 -12.68 4.55 24.36
C ALA A 26 -13.02 5.85 23.60
N ILE A 27 -13.62 6.84 24.26
CA ILE A 27 -14.26 8.00 23.63
C ILE A 27 -14.06 9.25 24.49
N LEU A 28 -13.70 10.35 23.82
CA LEU A 28 -13.88 11.73 24.28
C LEU A 28 -15.16 12.30 23.65
N ALA A 29 -16.11 12.75 24.46
CA ALA A 29 -17.38 13.31 23.99
C ALA A 29 -17.68 14.65 24.64
N TRP A 30 -18.32 15.55 23.90
CA TRP A 30 -18.79 16.83 24.43
C TRP A 30 -20.19 17.17 23.90
N LYS A 31 -21.06 17.66 24.80
CA LYS A 31 -22.47 17.93 24.52
C LYS A 31 -22.88 19.32 24.98
N ASP A 32 -23.56 20.05 24.10
CA ASP A 32 -24.04 21.40 24.40
C ASP A 32 -25.12 21.35 25.49
N ILE A 33 -24.84 21.98 26.63
CA ILE A 33 -25.71 21.96 27.82
C ILE A 33 -27.01 22.73 27.55
N GLN A 34 -27.00 23.76 26.69
CA GLN A 34 -28.17 24.58 26.40
C GLN A 34 -29.18 23.85 25.51
N ILE A 35 -28.72 22.94 24.64
CA ILE A 35 -29.59 22.10 23.80
C ILE A 35 -30.13 20.92 24.62
N ALA A 36 -29.33 20.35 25.52
CA ALA A 36 -29.74 19.24 26.38
C ALA A 36 -30.94 19.57 27.29
N LYS A 37 -31.05 20.82 27.77
CA LYS A 37 -32.16 21.28 28.62
C LYS A 37 -33.50 21.44 27.89
N LYS A 38 -33.52 21.56 26.56
CA LYS A 38 -34.75 21.72 25.76
C LYS A 38 -35.44 20.40 25.36
N HIS A 39 -34.75 19.26 25.48
CA HIS A 39 -35.22 17.96 24.96
C HIS A 39 -35.48 16.90 26.05
N THR A 40 -36.04 17.29 27.20
CA THR A 40 -36.62 16.34 28.18
C THR A 40 -38.01 15.82 27.77
N GLY A 41 -38.32 15.81 26.47
CA GLY A 41 -39.53 15.22 25.88
C GLY A 41 -39.19 14.28 24.70
N ARG A 42 -39.25 12.97 24.97
CA ARG A 42 -39.59 11.83 24.07
C ARG A 42 -39.01 11.78 22.63
N ALA A 43 -38.07 10.85 22.37
CA ALA A 43 -37.88 10.03 21.15
C ALA A 43 -36.52 9.26 21.29
N ILE A 44 -36.44 7.92 21.35
CA ILE A 44 -36.62 6.85 20.35
C ILE A 44 -35.70 6.99 19.12
N TYR A 45 -34.69 6.10 19.09
CA TYR A 45 -33.73 5.66 18.07
C TYR A 45 -33.16 6.64 17.01
N GLY A 46 -31.83 6.75 17.01
CA GLY A 46 -31.06 6.56 15.77
C GLY A 46 -30.74 7.79 14.91
N ALA A 47 -30.40 8.94 15.49
CA ALA A 47 -29.68 10.00 14.76
C ALA A 47 -28.73 10.72 15.74
N VAL A 48 -27.52 11.07 15.28
CA VAL A 48 -26.57 11.90 16.04
C VAL A 48 -27.29 13.18 16.44
N LYS A 49 -27.57 13.34 17.74
CA LYS A 49 -28.32 14.48 18.26
C LYS A 49 -27.57 15.77 17.92
N ALA A 50 -28.27 16.73 17.31
CA ALA A 50 -27.75 18.09 17.10
C ALA A 50 -27.18 18.63 18.42
N GLY A 51 -25.88 19.01 18.42
CA GLY A 51 -25.18 19.52 19.61
C GLY A 51 -24.36 18.49 20.41
N SER A 52 -24.18 17.26 19.93
CA SER A 52 -23.30 16.25 20.53
C SER A 52 -22.19 15.85 19.57
N SER A 53 -20.94 15.96 20.00
CA SER A 53 -19.77 15.52 19.25
C SER A 53 -18.97 14.49 20.06
N CYS A 54 -18.31 13.57 19.36
CA CYS A 54 -17.46 12.57 20.00
C CYS A 54 -16.31 12.16 19.08
N VAL A 55 -15.19 11.80 19.68
CA VAL A 55 -13.97 11.34 19.03
C VAL A 55 -13.49 10.08 19.77
N PRO A 56 -13.25 8.96 19.06
CA PRO A 56 -12.59 7.80 19.65
C PRO A 56 -11.20 8.16 20.17
N VAL A 57 -10.83 7.67 21.35
CA VAL A 57 -9.50 7.90 21.94
C VAL A 57 -8.38 7.42 21.02
N CYS A 58 -8.60 6.33 20.28
CA CYS A 58 -7.65 5.83 19.27
C CYS A 58 -7.46 6.77 18.07
N GLU A 59 -8.38 7.71 17.83
CA GLU A 59 -8.28 8.71 16.76
C GLU A 59 -7.74 10.06 17.24
N ILE A 60 -7.44 10.20 18.54
CA ILE A 60 -6.79 11.40 19.09
C ILE A 60 -5.30 11.37 18.71
N ILE A 61 -4.88 12.40 17.98
CA ILE A 61 -3.50 12.59 17.55
C ILE A 61 -2.67 13.13 18.71
N ALA A 62 -3.14 14.16 19.41
CA ALA A 62 -2.38 14.78 20.48
C ALA A 62 -3.25 15.63 21.38
N VAL A 63 -2.72 15.94 22.56
CA VAL A 63 -3.26 16.99 23.43
C VAL A 63 -2.14 17.94 23.83
N GLN A 64 -2.40 19.23 23.67
CA GLN A 64 -1.45 20.30 23.97
C GLN A 64 -2.11 21.32 24.88
N GLU A 65 -1.40 21.76 25.91
CA GLU A 65 -1.76 22.95 26.64
C GLU A 65 -1.51 24.18 25.74
N LYS A 66 -2.36 25.19 25.87
CA LYS A 66 -2.16 26.47 25.21
C LYS A 66 -1.20 27.29 26.08
N ASP A 67 0.08 27.24 25.75
CA ASP A 67 1.06 28.14 26.36
C ASP A 67 0.79 29.58 25.87
N ASP A 68 0.55 30.51 26.79
CA ASP A 68 0.71 31.94 26.51
C ASP A 68 2.22 32.19 26.28
N ASP A 69 2.55 32.65 25.06
CA ASP A 69 3.88 33.00 24.55
C ASP A 69 4.86 31.87 24.17
N THR A 70 4.94 31.58 22.86
CA THR A 70 6.24 31.42 22.19
C THR A 70 6.22 32.09 20.81
N PRO A 71 7.06 33.10 20.54
CA PRO A 71 7.11 33.76 19.24
C PRO A 71 7.82 32.86 18.23
N CYS A 72 7.10 32.44 17.19
CA CYS A 72 7.72 31.93 15.99
C CYS A 72 8.56 33.07 15.37
N LYS A 73 9.89 32.93 15.41
CA LYS A 73 10.82 33.84 14.74
C LYS A 73 10.50 33.87 13.26
N ASN A 74 9.83 34.92 12.79
CA ASN A 74 10.04 35.48 11.47
C ASN A 74 9.77 36.99 11.47
N THR A 75 10.73 37.68 10.87
CA THR A 75 10.98 39.11 10.79
C THR A 75 9.81 39.96 10.25
N GLY A 76 9.61 41.15 10.84
CA GLY A 76 9.04 42.32 10.14
C GLY A 76 7.92 43.07 10.85
N LYS A 77 8.30 44.13 11.61
CA LYS A 77 7.55 45.33 12.05
C LYS A 77 6.02 45.36 11.91
N TRP A 78 5.29 45.67 12.99
CA TRP A 78 4.64 46.99 13.29
C TRP A 78 4.02 46.98 14.70
N GLN A 79 4.13 48.10 15.42
CA GLN A 79 3.61 48.32 16.79
C GLN A 79 2.17 48.87 16.80
N LYS A 80 1.33 48.41 17.74
CA LYS A 80 0.73 49.18 18.88
C LYS A 80 -0.47 48.44 19.49
N VAL A 81 -0.48 48.35 20.83
CA VAL A 81 -1.55 47.85 21.71
C VAL A 81 -2.54 49.00 21.99
N PRO A 82 -3.83 48.73 22.28
CA PRO A 82 -4.28 48.81 23.67
C PRO A 82 -5.06 47.58 24.15
N GLN A 83 -4.90 47.31 25.44
CA GLN A 83 -5.47 46.23 26.24
C GLN A 83 -7.00 46.10 26.06
N SER A 84 -7.45 44.92 25.66
CA SER A 84 -8.84 44.45 25.84
C SER A 84 -8.95 43.73 27.20
N PRO A 85 -10.13 43.76 27.86
CA PRO A 85 -10.30 43.22 29.21
C PRO A 85 -9.99 41.72 29.25
N ALA A 86 -9.39 41.27 30.36
CA ALA A 86 -8.99 39.90 30.60
C ALA A 86 -10.12 38.92 30.22
N ASP A 87 -9.85 38.10 29.19
CA ASP A 87 -10.75 37.05 28.73
C ASP A 87 -10.90 36.04 29.91
N PRO A 88 -12.13 35.70 30.37
CA PRO A 88 -12.36 34.85 31.56
C PRO A 88 -11.96 33.37 31.37
N CYS A 89 -11.06 33.07 30.44
CA CYS A 89 -10.67 31.74 30.01
C CYS A 89 -9.16 31.70 29.75
N GLN A 90 -8.35 31.97 30.80
CA GLN A 90 -6.88 31.99 30.70
C GLN A 90 -6.27 30.60 30.45
N HIS A 91 -6.90 29.53 30.94
CA HIS A 91 -6.37 28.17 30.78
C HIS A 91 -7.13 27.41 29.70
N ALA A 92 -6.41 26.85 28.73
CA ALA A 92 -7.00 26.07 27.67
C ALA A 92 -6.09 24.94 27.23
N PHE A 93 -6.69 23.85 26.79
CA PHE A 93 -5.99 22.77 26.10
C PHE A 93 -6.66 22.46 24.78
N THR A 94 -5.87 22.05 23.80
CA THR A 94 -6.31 21.70 22.46
C THR A 94 -6.12 20.21 22.24
N VAL A 95 -7.20 19.53 21.87
CA VAL A 95 -7.18 18.12 21.45
C VAL A 95 -7.17 18.10 19.93
N PHE A 96 -6.14 17.48 19.37
CA PHE A 96 -6.01 17.21 17.93
C PHE A 96 -6.48 15.79 17.65
N TYR A 97 -7.30 15.60 16.63
CA TYR A 97 -7.88 14.31 16.29
C TYR A 97 -8.07 14.14 14.78
N VAL A 98 -8.23 12.89 14.36
CA VAL A 98 -8.49 12.54 12.96
C VAL A 98 -9.95 12.86 12.63
N GLU A 99 -10.16 13.60 11.54
CA GLU A 99 -11.46 13.78 10.92
C GLU A 99 -11.47 13.13 9.54
N ARG A 100 -12.43 12.24 9.33
CA ARG A 100 -12.59 11.50 8.06
C ARG A 100 -13.47 12.31 7.12
N THR A 101 -12.99 12.56 5.91
CA THR A 101 -13.70 13.32 4.88
C THR A 101 -14.15 12.42 3.73
N ARG A 102 -14.71 13.01 2.66
CA ARG A 102 -15.09 12.26 1.45
C ARG A 102 -13.83 11.71 0.75
N GLN A 103 -14.01 10.69 -0.11
CA GLN A 103 -12.94 10.13 -0.95
C GLN A 103 -11.75 9.53 -0.17
N HIS A 104 -11.99 8.96 1.01
CA HIS A 104 -10.96 8.29 1.82
C HIS A 104 -9.84 9.21 2.35
N CYS A 105 -10.02 10.54 2.33
CA CYS A 105 -9.04 11.48 2.86
C CYS A 105 -9.26 11.76 4.36
N TRP A 106 -8.18 11.84 5.13
CA TRP A 106 -8.16 12.09 6.58
C TRP A 106 -7.42 13.38 6.89
N TRP A 107 -8.01 14.22 7.74
CA TRP A 107 -7.50 15.54 8.06
C TRP A 107 -7.27 15.67 9.57
N CYS A 108 -6.30 16.49 9.96
CA CYS A 108 -6.01 16.77 11.37
C CYS A 108 -6.88 17.93 11.85
N SER A 109 -7.95 17.62 12.56
CA SER A 109 -8.86 18.60 13.17
C SER A 109 -8.50 18.84 14.62
N ASN A 110 -9.04 19.92 15.20
CA ASN A 110 -8.78 20.26 16.59
C ASN A 110 -10.01 20.85 17.28
N VAL A 111 -10.02 20.74 18.61
CA VAL A 111 -10.98 21.40 19.48
C VAL A 111 -10.24 21.94 20.70
N THR A 112 -10.46 23.21 21.01
CA THR A 112 -9.87 23.87 22.18
C THR A 112 -10.92 23.98 23.27
N PHE A 113 -10.60 23.41 24.43
CA PHE A 113 -11.41 23.49 25.64
C PHE A 113 -10.81 24.51 26.60
N HIS A 114 -11.63 25.46 27.02
CA HIS A 114 -11.26 26.45 28.02
C HIS A 114 -11.75 26.01 29.40
N CYS A 115 -10.86 26.11 30.37
CA CYS A 115 -11.06 25.70 31.76
C CYS A 115 -11.15 26.93 32.67
N SER A 116 -11.88 26.80 33.77
CA SER A 116 -11.92 27.81 34.83
C SER A 116 -10.68 27.82 35.72
N ASP A 117 -9.93 26.71 35.76
CA ASP A 117 -8.75 26.51 36.60
C ASP A 117 -7.64 25.80 35.82
N HIS A 118 -6.38 26.15 36.12
CA HIS A 118 -5.19 25.53 35.55
C HIS A 118 -5.06 24.07 35.98
N SER A 119 -5.35 23.74 37.24
CA SER A 119 -5.26 22.35 37.74
C SER A 119 -6.20 21.42 36.98
N LEU A 120 -7.40 21.91 36.65
CA LEU A 120 -8.35 21.18 35.83
C LEU A 120 -7.83 20.98 34.39
N CYS A 121 -7.23 22.02 33.80
CA CYS A 121 -6.61 21.94 32.48
C CYS A 121 -5.52 20.85 32.45
N LEU A 122 -4.60 20.88 33.42
CA LEU A 122 -3.52 19.89 33.55
C LEU A 122 -4.06 18.48 33.76
N LEU A 123 -5.09 18.30 34.59
CA LEU A 123 -5.73 17.01 34.80
C LEU A 123 -6.26 16.42 33.47
N TRP A 124 -6.96 17.21 32.67
CA TRP A 124 -7.45 16.78 31.36
C TRP A 124 -6.32 16.41 30.39
N VAL A 125 -5.29 17.25 30.31
CA VAL A 125 -4.12 16.99 29.46
C VAL A 125 -3.42 15.69 29.88
N GLN A 126 -3.18 15.52 31.17
CA GLN A 126 -2.50 14.34 31.71
C GLN A 126 -3.32 13.07 31.49
N THR A 127 -4.61 13.06 31.83
CA THR A 127 -5.45 11.87 31.65
C THR A 127 -5.59 11.47 30.18
N ILE A 128 -5.72 12.44 29.26
CA ILE A 128 -5.72 12.13 27.82
C ILE A 128 -4.38 11.53 27.39
N ARG A 129 -3.25 12.09 27.82
CA ARG A 129 -1.91 11.54 27.51
C ARG A 129 -1.74 10.13 28.04
N GLU A 130 -2.22 9.84 29.25
CA GLU A 130 -2.22 8.50 29.83
C GLU A 130 -3.04 7.52 28.98
N GLN A 131 -4.25 7.91 28.55
CA GLN A 131 -5.05 7.06 27.65
C GLN A 131 -4.37 6.82 26.30
N LEU A 132 -3.71 7.83 25.73
CA LEU A 132 -2.93 7.68 24.50
C LEU A 132 -1.72 6.74 24.69
N ALA A 133 -1.06 6.80 25.84
CA ALA A 133 0.10 5.96 26.15
C ALA A 133 -0.25 4.47 26.29
N LEU A 134 -1.51 4.16 26.62
CA LEU A 134 -2.03 2.78 26.68
C LEU A 134 -2.29 2.17 25.30
N LEU A 135 -2.30 2.97 24.22
CA LEU A 135 -2.50 2.49 22.86
C LEU A 135 -1.22 1.83 22.34
N THR A 136 -1.15 0.50 22.42
CA THR A 136 0.03 -0.28 21.99
C THR A 136 0.26 -0.29 20.48
N ASN A 137 -0.78 -0.04 19.67
CA ASN A 137 -0.67 -0.07 18.22
C ASN A 137 0.02 1.17 17.64
N ARG A 138 0.07 2.26 18.41
CA ARG A 138 0.58 3.55 17.99
C ARG A 138 2.11 3.57 18.05
N PRO A 139 2.80 3.89 16.94
CA PRO A 139 4.26 3.94 16.93
C PRO A 139 4.78 5.11 17.78
N LYS A 140 5.95 4.92 18.37
CA LYS A 140 6.70 5.93 19.15
C LYS A 140 8.03 6.29 18.48
N SER A 141 8.65 5.34 17.79
CA SER A 141 9.93 5.51 17.09
C SER A 141 9.85 4.97 15.67
N LEU A 142 10.18 5.81 14.67
CA LEU A 142 10.12 5.45 13.24
C LEU A 142 11.43 5.77 12.53
N LEU A 143 11.88 4.85 11.67
CA LEU A 143 12.98 5.09 10.73
C LEU A 143 12.41 5.52 9.38
N VAL A 144 12.74 6.73 8.93
CA VAL A 144 12.17 7.34 7.73
C VAL A 144 13.21 7.39 6.62
N TYR A 145 12.89 6.82 5.46
CA TYR A 145 13.71 6.99 4.25
C TYR A 145 13.02 7.92 3.26
N ILE A 146 13.77 8.90 2.76
CA ILE A 146 13.26 9.88 1.81
C ILE A 146 14.02 9.73 0.49
N ASN A 147 13.28 9.50 -0.60
CA ASN A 147 13.83 9.62 -1.95
C ASN A 147 13.73 11.07 -2.44
N PRO A 148 14.85 11.82 -2.55
CA PRO A 148 14.82 13.22 -2.96
C PRO A 148 14.49 13.39 -4.45
N TYR A 149 14.73 12.36 -5.27
CA TYR A 149 14.59 12.41 -6.73
C TYR A 149 13.28 11.78 -7.24
N GLY A 150 12.49 11.17 -6.36
CA GLY A 150 11.23 10.51 -6.70
C GLY A 150 10.18 11.49 -7.26
N GLY A 151 9.45 11.05 -8.29
CA GLY A 151 8.30 11.77 -8.84
C GLY A 151 8.63 13.20 -9.26
N LYS A 152 8.00 14.18 -8.59
CA LYS A 152 8.20 15.63 -8.82
C LYS A 152 9.35 16.22 -7.99
N GLN A 153 10.20 15.40 -7.39
CA GLN A 153 11.31 15.82 -6.51
C GLN A 153 10.86 16.63 -5.29
N ARG A 154 9.69 16.25 -4.75
CA ARG A 154 9.06 16.92 -3.60
C ARG A 154 9.10 16.11 -2.32
N GLY A 155 9.71 14.92 -2.31
CA GLY A 155 9.70 14.01 -1.15
C GLY A 155 10.14 14.69 0.14
N LYS A 156 11.29 15.37 0.12
CA LYS A 156 11.80 16.12 1.28
C LYS A 156 10.86 17.24 1.73
N GLN A 157 10.34 18.04 0.79
CA GLN A 157 9.40 19.13 1.10
C GLN A 157 8.08 18.62 1.67
N ILE A 158 7.55 17.52 1.13
CA ILE A 158 6.34 16.87 1.63
C ILE A 158 6.57 16.40 3.07
N TYR A 159 7.70 15.75 3.34
CA TYR A 159 8.02 15.31 4.68
C TYR A 159 8.15 16.49 5.66
N ASP A 160 9.02 17.45 5.34
CA ASP A 160 9.35 18.58 6.21
C ASP A 160 8.13 19.46 6.52
N HIS A 161 7.27 19.72 5.53
CA HIS A 161 6.15 20.66 5.67
C HIS A 161 4.83 20.01 6.08
N LYS A 162 4.61 18.73 5.74
CA LYS A 162 3.31 18.07 5.98
C LYS A 162 3.37 16.94 6.98
N VAL A 163 4.43 16.12 6.97
CA VAL A 163 4.47 14.87 7.76
C VAL A 163 5.16 15.07 9.09
N ALA A 164 6.40 15.59 9.08
CA ALA A 164 7.20 15.81 10.28
C ALA A 164 6.48 16.65 11.37
N PRO A 165 5.74 17.74 11.04
CA PRO A 165 5.00 18.49 12.05
C PRO A 165 3.90 17.69 12.73
N ILE A 166 3.24 16.77 12.00
CA ILE A 166 2.15 15.95 12.55
C ILE A 166 2.72 14.80 13.38
N PHE A 167 3.82 14.17 12.93
CA PHE A 167 4.55 13.18 13.72
C PHE A 167 5.10 13.77 15.03
N SER A 168 5.71 14.95 14.97
CA SER A 168 6.19 15.66 16.17
C SER A 168 5.04 15.99 17.13
N ARG A 169 3.90 16.49 16.60
CA ARG A 169 2.69 16.72 17.40
C ARG A 169 2.18 15.45 18.07
N ALA A 170 2.26 14.33 17.36
CA ALA A 170 1.89 13.01 17.85
C ALA A 170 2.94 12.37 18.80
N SER A 171 4.00 13.11 19.17
CA SER A 171 5.09 12.63 20.02
C SER A 171 5.79 11.38 19.46
N ILE A 172 5.90 11.29 18.13
CA ILE A 172 6.63 10.24 17.43
C ILE A 172 8.05 10.74 17.13
N SER A 173 9.05 10.01 17.60
CA SER A 173 10.45 10.23 17.26
C SER A 173 10.75 9.66 15.88
N THR A 174 11.49 10.41 15.06
CA THR A 174 11.80 10.00 13.69
C THR A 174 13.28 10.15 13.39
N ASP A 175 13.93 9.07 12.98
CA ASP A 175 15.28 9.11 12.43
C ASP A 175 15.19 9.14 10.91
N VAL A 176 15.71 10.21 10.29
CA VAL A 176 15.48 10.50 8.88
C VAL A 176 16.75 10.28 8.05
N ILE A 177 16.66 9.40 7.07
CA ILE A 177 17.73 9.12 6.10
C ILE A 177 17.26 9.56 4.71
N VAL A 178 17.97 10.52 4.12
CA VAL A 178 17.77 10.90 2.72
C VAL A 178 18.61 9.97 1.86
N THR A 179 17.98 9.24 0.93
CA THR A 179 18.70 8.27 0.10
C THR A 179 19.55 8.98 -0.95
N GLU A 180 20.80 8.53 -1.13
CA GLU A 180 21.76 9.16 -2.04
C GLU A 180 21.87 8.44 -3.39
N ARG A 181 21.53 7.15 -3.42
CA ARG A 181 21.62 6.28 -4.60
C ARG A 181 20.48 5.27 -4.62
N ALA A 182 20.28 4.65 -5.78
CA ALA A 182 19.41 3.49 -5.91
C ALA A 182 19.86 2.36 -4.97
N ASN A 183 18.89 1.68 -4.37
CA ASN A 183 19.08 0.62 -3.38
C ASN A 183 19.75 1.05 -2.07
N HIS A 184 19.91 2.35 -1.80
CA HIS A 184 20.54 2.80 -0.53
C HIS A 184 19.74 2.32 0.68
N ALA A 185 18.41 2.48 0.65
CA ALA A 185 17.56 2.06 1.77
C ALA A 185 17.55 0.54 1.93
N ARG A 186 17.49 -0.19 0.82
CA ARG A 186 17.58 -1.66 0.81
C ARG A 186 18.84 -2.14 1.51
N ASP A 187 19.99 -1.62 1.08
CA ASP A 187 21.29 -2.06 1.57
C ASP A 187 21.45 -1.72 3.07
N HIS A 188 21.10 -0.49 3.48
CA HIS A 188 21.18 -0.05 4.87
C HIS A 188 20.23 -0.88 5.78
N LEU A 189 19.00 -1.15 5.36
CA LEU A 189 18.06 -1.99 6.12
C LEU A 189 18.56 -3.42 6.30
N LYS A 190 19.22 -3.95 5.27
CA LYS A 190 19.71 -5.32 5.25
C LYS A 190 20.88 -5.54 6.22
N THR A 191 21.81 -4.58 6.32
CA THR A 191 23.08 -4.81 7.02
C THR A 191 23.38 -3.87 8.19
N GLU A 192 22.93 -2.62 8.16
CA GLU A 192 23.42 -1.56 9.06
C GLU A 192 22.37 -1.14 10.10
N ALA A 193 21.09 -1.13 9.72
CA ALA A 193 20.02 -0.63 10.56
C ALA A 193 19.82 -1.50 11.82
N ASP A 194 19.75 -0.87 12.99
CA ASP A 194 19.32 -1.54 14.23
C ASP A 194 17.79 -1.51 14.34
N LEU A 195 17.12 -2.47 13.71
CA LEU A 195 15.66 -2.50 13.59
C LEU A 195 14.93 -2.63 14.94
N LYS A 196 15.58 -3.11 15.99
CA LYS A 196 14.99 -3.28 17.33
C LYS A 196 14.66 -1.95 18.01
N LYS A 197 15.22 -0.84 17.53
CA LYS A 197 14.98 0.52 18.05
C LYS A 197 13.70 1.18 17.53
N TYR A 198 13.07 0.60 16.51
CA TYR A 198 11.97 1.23 15.79
C TYR A 198 10.73 0.36 15.83
N ASP A 199 9.56 1.00 15.92
CA ASP A 199 8.25 0.33 15.83
C ASP A 199 7.84 0.10 14.36
N GLY A 200 8.52 0.78 13.43
CA GLY A 200 8.25 0.68 12.00
C GLY A 200 9.22 1.51 11.15
N VAL A 201 9.16 1.28 9.84
CA VAL A 201 9.92 2.00 8.82
C VAL A 201 8.96 2.76 7.92
N VAL A 202 9.28 3.99 7.55
CA VAL A 202 8.44 4.82 6.67
C VAL A 202 9.19 5.12 5.38
N CYS A 203 8.57 4.83 4.22
CA CYS A 203 9.03 5.35 2.94
C CYS A 203 8.35 6.67 2.61
N VAL A 204 9.14 7.67 2.20
CA VAL A 204 8.66 8.90 1.57
C VAL A 204 9.13 8.90 0.12
N GLY A 205 8.23 8.53 -0.79
CA GLY A 205 8.57 8.29 -2.19
C GLY A 205 7.41 7.68 -2.97
N GLY A 206 7.73 7.11 -4.13
CA GLY A 206 6.76 6.29 -4.88
C GLY A 206 6.98 4.79 -4.70
N ASP A 207 6.34 4.01 -5.56
CA ASP A 207 6.35 2.54 -5.52
C ASP A 207 7.77 1.95 -5.46
N GLY A 208 8.75 2.54 -6.15
CA GLY A 208 10.15 2.10 -6.09
C GLY A 208 10.82 2.28 -4.72
N MET A 209 10.52 3.35 -4.00
CA MET A 209 11.05 3.57 -2.64
C MET A 209 10.46 2.54 -1.66
N PHE A 210 9.17 2.25 -1.79
CA PHE A 210 8.53 1.15 -1.05
C PHE A 210 9.20 -0.20 -1.38
N SER A 211 9.44 -0.47 -2.66
CA SER A 211 10.08 -1.70 -3.12
C SER A 211 11.48 -1.89 -2.52
N GLU A 212 12.31 -0.83 -2.46
CA GLU A 212 13.63 -0.90 -1.82
C GLU A 212 13.54 -1.29 -0.34
N ILE A 213 12.62 -0.67 0.41
CA ILE A 213 12.42 -0.97 1.84
C ILE A 213 11.93 -2.40 2.04
N MET A 214 10.92 -2.81 1.27
CA MET A 214 10.36 -4.16 1.34
C MET A 214 11.45 -5.20 1.08
N HIS A 215 12.24 -5.06 0.02
CA HIS A 215 13.34 -5.99 -0.26
C HIS A 215 14.38 -6.01 0.86
N GLY A 216 14.74 -4.85 1.44
CA GLY A 216 15.70 -4.78 2.53
C GLY A 216 15.21 -5.53 3.78
N LEU A 217 13.95 -5.33 4.15
CA LEU A 217 13.34 -5.95 5.32
C LEU A 217 13.06 -7.44 5.14
N VAL A 218 12.50 -7.84 3.99
CA VAL A 218 12.16 -9.24 3.71
C VAL A 218 13.42 -10.07 3.59
N SER A 219 14.39 -9.67 2.75
CA SER A 219 15.64 -10.42 2.62
C SER A 219 16.39 -10.53 3.95
N ARG A 220 16.38 -9.49 4.79
CA ARG A 220 16.96 -9.59 6.14
C ARG A 220 16.21 -10.59 7.01
N THR A 221 14.87 -10.56 7.00
CA THR A 221 14.02 -11.48 7.77
C THR A 221 14.29 -12.93 7.36
N GLN A 222 14.41 -13.19 6.05
CA GLN A 222 14.73 -14.52 5.53
C GLN A 222 16.14 -14.97 5.96
N GLN A 223 17.13 -14.09 5.84
CA GLN A 223 18.51 -14.39 6.23
C GLN A 223 18.66 -14.66 7.72
N GLU A 224 18.02 -13.86 8.58
CA GLU A 224 18.02 -14.08 10.03
C GLU A 224 17.28 -15.36 10.43
N ALA A 225 16.30 -15.79 9.64
CA ALA A 225 15.59 -17.06 9.82
C ALA A 225 16.29 -18.28 9.21
N GLY A 226 17.39 -18.09 8.46
CA GLY A 226 18.09 -19.16 7.75
C GLY A 226 17.34 -19.74 6.55
N VAL A 227 16.38 -18.99 5.99
CA VAL A 227 15.60 -19.40 4.81
C VAL A 227 16.35 -19.05 3.53
N ASP A 228 16.54 -20.02 2.64
CA ASP A 228 17.16 -19.77 1.33
C ASP A 228 16.15 -19.13 0.37
N GLU A 229 16.37 -17.86 0.02
CA GLU A 229 15.51 -17.10 -0.91
C GLU A 229 15.45 -17.76 -2.31
N ASN A 230 16.46 -18.55 -2.69
CA ASN A 230 16.47 -19.27 -3.97
C ASN A 230 15.56 -20.50 -3.97
N SER A 231 15.30 -21.09 -2.81
CA SER A 231 14.42 -22.24 -2.69
C SER A 231 12.96 -21.82 -2.80
N MET A 232 12.27 -22.29 -3.84
CA MET A 232 10.82 -22.06 -3.99
C MET A 232 9.98 -22.94 -3.06
N GLU A 233 10.57 -23.99 -2.48
CA GLU A 233 9.85 -24.92 -1.60
C GLU A 233 9.70 -24.35 -0.18
N GLU A 234 10.67 -23.53 0.24
CA GLU A 234 10.67 -22.92 1.55
C GLU A 234 9.58 -21.84 1.71
N THR A 235 8.92 -21.86 2.86
CA THR A 235 7.90 -20.85 3.18
C THR A 235 8.58 -19.61 3.74
N LEU A 236 8.36 -18.47 3.08
CA LEU A 236 8.90 -17.19 3.53
C LEU A 236 8.42 -16.85 4.95
N MET A 237 9.29 -16.22 5.72
CA MET A 237 8.99 -15.84 7.09
C MET A 237 8.35 -14.45 7.08
N PRO A 238 7.24 -14.24 7.81
CA PRO A 238 6.58 -12.95 7.83
C PRO A 238 7.47 -11.91 8.49
N CYS A 239 7.63 -10.75 7.84
CA CYS A 239 8.32 -9.62 8.44
C CYS A 239 7.43 -8.95 9.51
N GLY A 240 7.91 -8.91 10.76
CA GLY A 240 7.15 -8.33 11.87
C GLY A 240 7.16 -6.80 11.90
N LEU A 241 8.07 -6.15 11.17
CA LEU A 241 8.23 -4.70 11.19
C LEU A 241 7.27 -4.03 10.19
N ARG A 242 6.52 -3.04 10.66
CA ARG A 242 5.50 -2.35 9.85
C ARG A 242 6.14 -1.36 8.88
N ILE A 243 5.59 -1.27 7.67
CA ILE A 243 6.01 -0.29 6.65
C ILE A 243 4.91 0.78 6.50
N GLY A 244 5.24 2.03 6.78
CA GLY A 244 4.40 3.20 6.49
C GLY A 244 4.72 3.80 5.12
N ILE A 245 3.70 4.19 4.35
CA ILE A 245 3.87 4.71 2.99
C ILE A 245 3.41 6.16 2.92
N ILE A 246 4.33 7.10 2.69
CA ILE A 246 4.02 8.50 2.39
C ILE A 246 4.18 8.74 0.88
N PRO A 247 3.07 8.97 0.15
CA PRO A 247 3.10 9.13 -1.30
C PRO A 247 3.84 10.42 -1.70
N ALA A 248 4.88 10.27 -2.50
CA ALA A 248 5.63 11.37 -3.11
C ALA A 248 6.07 11.06 -4.56
N GLY A 249 5.55 9.97 -5.15
CA GLY A 249 5.87 9.55 -6.50
C GLY A 249 4.90 10.09 -7.55
N SER A 250 4.97 9.51 -8.75
CA SER A 250 4.14 9.91 -9.89
C SER A 250 2.89 9.03 -10.06
N THR A 251 2.96 7.78 -9.61
CA THR A 251 1.91 6.75 -9.73
C THR A 251 1.30 6.45 -8.37
N ASP A 252 2.16 6.07 -7.42
CA ASP A 252 1.82 5.71 -6.03
C ASP A 252 0.69 4.67 -5.99
N CYS A 253 0.77 3.66 -6.86
CA CYS A 253 -0.27 2.64 -6.99
C CYS A 253 -0.40 1.79 -5.72
N ILE A 254 0.72 1.46 -5.08
CA ILE A 254 0.72 0.67 -3.84
C ILE A 254 0.05 1.46 -2.71
N CYS A 255 0.39 2.76 -2.58
CA CYS A 255 -0.26 3.65 -1.62
C CYS A 255 -1.76 3.77 -1.91
N TYR A 256 -2.15 4.01 -3.16
CA TYR A 256 -3.55 4.15 -3.52
C TYR A 256 -4.35 2.88 -3.22
N ALA A 257 -3.81 1.71 -3.54
CA ALA A 257 -4.51 0.43 -3.36
C ALA A 257 -4.58 -0.02 -1.89
N THR A 258 -3.68 0.45 -1.01
CA THR A 258 -3.69 0.15 0.43
C THR A 258 -4.40 1.20 1.27
N VAL A 259 -4.13 2.49 1.02
CA VAL A 259 -4.67 3.63 1.80
C VAL A 259 -5.97 4.18 1.20
N GLY A 260 -6.20 3.98 -0.11
CA GLY A 260 -7.36 4.51 -0.83
C GLY A 260 -7.20 5.95 -1.34
N SER A 261 -6.07 6.61 -1.05
CA SER A 261 -5.74 7.95 -1.51
C SER A 261 -4.23 8.14 -1.67
N ASN A 262 -3.83 9.14 -2.46
CA ASN A 262 -2.43 9.58 -2.61
C ASN A 262 -2.17 10.87 -1.83
N ASP A 263 -2.81 11.04 -0.68
CA ASP A 263 -2.64 12.22 0.19
C ASP A 263 -1.62 11.93 1.31
N PRO A 264 -0.48 12.66 1.36
CA PRO A 264 0.55 12.44 2.38
C PRO A 264 0.07 12.61 3.82
N VAL A 265 -0.87 13.53 4.05
CA VAL A 265 -1.41 13.77 5.40
C VAL A 265 -2.27 12.59 5.84
N THR A 266 -3.13 12.09 4.95
CA THR A 266 -3.93 10.89 5.19
C THR A 266 -3.05 9.70 5.58
N SER A 267 -2.00 9.41 4.80
CA SER A 267 -1.05 8.34 5.14
C SER A 267 -0.36 8.55 6.49
N ALA A 268 0.08 9.78 6.80
CA ALA A 268 0.68 10.09 8.09
C ALA A 268 -0.29 9.85 9.26
N LEU A 269 -1.58 10.16 9.09
CA LEU A 269 -2.59 9.93 10.12
C LEU A 269 -2.89 8.44 10.32
N HIS A 270 -2.92 7.63 9.26
CA HIS A 270 -2.99 6.17 9.40
C HIS A 270 -1.82 5.61 10.22
N ILE A 271 -0.60 6.08 9.94
CA ILE A 271 0.61 5.70 10.69
C ILE A 271 0.48 6.09 12.17
N ILE A 272 0.05 7.32 12.48
CA ILE A 272 -0.11 7.81 13.86
C ILE A 272 -1.13 6.99 14.65
N VAL A 273 -2.28 6.67 14.03
CA VAL A 273 -3.33 5.88 14.69
C VAL A 273 -2.88 4.42 14.90
N GLY A 274 -1.82 3.98 14.21
CA GLY A 274 -1.36 2.60 14.25
C GLY A 274 -2.23 1.67 13.42
N ASP A 275 -2.89 2.20 12.39
CA ASP A 275 -3.67 1.39 11.45
C ASP A 275 -2.71 0.47 10.67
N SER A 276 -3.11 -0.78 10.49
CA SER A 276 -2.26 -1.79 9.86
C SER A 276 -3.07 -2.87 9.17
N GLN A 277 -2.51 -3.35 8.06
CA GLN A 277 -3.06 -4.43 7.27
C GLN A 277 -1.91 -5.32 6.83
N ALA A 278 -2.09 -6.65 6.92
CA ALA A 278 -1.20 -7.60 6.29
C ALA A 278 -1.24 -7.45 4.76
N MET A 279 -0.13 -7.78 4.11
CA MET A 279 -0.01 -7.81 2.66
C MET A 279 0.82 -9.01 2.24
N ASP A 280 0.37 -9.75 1.24
CA ASP A 280 1.12 -10.85 0.66
C ASP A 280 2.24 -10.33 -0.24
N ILE A 281 3.26 -11.17 -0.39
CA ILE A 281 4.41 -10.93 -1.25
C ILE A 281 4.60 -12.20 -2.06
N CYS A 282 4.69 -12.04 -3.38
CA CYS A 282 5.08 -13.11 -4.29
C CYS A 282 6.60 -13.11 -4.46
N SER A 283 7.18 -14.29 -4.49
CA SER A 283 8.56 -14.51 -4.89
C SER A 283 8.61 -14.89 -6.37
N VAL A 284 9.55 -14.30 -7.11
CA VAL A 284 9.73 -14.55 -8.55
C VAL A 284 11.09 -15.16 -8.77
N HIS A 285 11.12 -16.31 -9.45
CA HIS A 285 12.31 -17.10 -9.70
C HIS A 285 12.47 -17.41 -11.18
N ASN A 286 13.69 -17.74 -11.59
CA ASN A 286 14.01 -18.36 -12.87
C ASN A 286 14.99 -19.51 -12.59
N GLU A 287 14.64 -20.74 -12.96
CA GLU A 287 15.50 -21.93 -12.78
C GLU A 287 16.08 -21.99 -11.34
N ASP A 288 15.20 -21.89 -10.34
CA ASP A 288 15.54 -21.89 -8.90
C ASP A 288 16.46 -20.76 -8.43
N ARG A 289 16.65 -19.72 -9.25
CA ARG A 289 17.31 -18.49 -8.85
C ARG A 289 16.28 -17.43 -8.50
N PHE A 290 16.38 -16.89 -7.29
CA PHE A 290 15.57 -15.75 -6.89
C PHE A 290 15.88 -14.53 -7.76
N LEU A 291 14.84 -13.93 -8.32
CA LEU A 291 14.94 -12.69 -9.10
C LEU A 291 14.50 -11.50 -8.27
N ARG A 292 13.27 -11.53 -7.74
CA ARG A 292 12.66 -10.39 -7.07
C ARG A 292 11.40 -10.77 -6.30
N TYR A 293 11.05 -9.97 -5.30
CA TYR A 293 9.72 -9.99 -4.69
C TYR A 293 8.76 -9.08 -5.46
N SER A 294 7.50 -9.47 -5.55
CA SER A 294 6.42 -8.67 -6.11
C SER A 294 5.24 -8.55 -5.15
N VAL A 295 4.62 -7.37 -5.10
CA VAL A 295 3.49 -7.05 -4.21
C VAL A 295 2.27 -6.51 -4.95
N SER A 296 2.44 -5.99 -6.17
CA SER A 296 1.35 -5.36 -6.90
C SER A 296 1.05 -6.05 -8.22
N LEU A 297 1.87 -5.84 -9.24
CA LEU A 297 1.62 -6.27 -10.61
C LEU A 297 2.88 -6.86 -11.23
N LEU A 298 2.77 -8.13 -11.60
CA LEU A 298 3.62 -8.76 -12.59
C LEU A 298 2.94 -8.69 -13.95
N GLY A 299 3.58 -8.14 -14.97
CA GLY A 299 3.00 -7.95 -16.29
C GLY A 299 3.96 -8.27 -17.43
N TYR A 300 3.62 -9.26 -18.24
CA TYR A 300 4.34 -9.65 -19.45
C TYR A 300 3.62 -9.15 -20.71
N GLY A 301 4.36 -9.00 -21.81
CA GLY A 301 3.79 -8.57 -23.08
C GLY A 301 3.52 -7.08 -23.08
N PHE A 302 2.27 -6.66 -23.29
CA PHE A 302 1.91 -5.24 -23.41
C PHE A 302 2.48 -4.37 -22.27
N TYR A 303 2.27 -4.74 -21.01
CA TYR A 303 2.74 -3.94 -19.86
C TYR A 303 4.26 -3.94 -19.72
N GLY A 304 4.92 -5.07 -19.98
CA GLY A 304 6.37 -5.18 -19.98
C GLY A 304 7.04 -4.36 -21.09
N ASP A 305 6.47 -4.37 -22.29
CA ASP A 305 6.91 -3.58 -23.44
C ASP A 305 6.72 -2.08 -23.20
N VAL A 306 5.57 -1.67 -22.65
CA VAL A 306 5.30 -0.27 -22.26
C VAL A 306 6.32 0.19 -21.23
N LEU A 307 6.57 -0.60 -20.18
CA LEU A 307 7.55 -0.24 -19.17
C LEU A 307 8.95 -0.10 -19.80
N THR A 308 9.40 -1.11 -20.55
CA THR A 308 10.71 -1.13 -21.22
C THR A 308 10.94 0.10 -22.10
N ASP A 309 9.93 0.50 -22.87
CA ASP A 309 10.01 1.67 -23.74
C ASP A 309 9.92 3.00 -22.96
N SER A 310 9.20 3.02 -21.82
CA SER A 310 9.02 4.19 -20.97
C SER A 310 10.24 4.50 -20.11
N GLU A 311 11.02 3.49 -19.71
CA GLU A 311 12.25 3.64 -18.94
C GLU A 311 13.33 4.40 -19.74
N ARG A 312 13.35 4.20 -21.06
CA ARG A 312 14.22 4.97 -21.98
C ARG A 312 13.79 6.44 -22.14
N LYS A 313 12.60 6.80 -21.63
CA LYS A 313 11.98 8.12 -21.72
C LYS A 313 11.74 8.77 -20.35
N ARG A 314 12.53 8.42 -19.33
CA ARG A 314 12.43 9.03 -17.98
C ARG A 314 12.46 10.57 -18.01
N TRP A 315 13.17 11.17 -18.97
CA TRP A 315 13.25 12.62 -19.17
C TRP A 315 11.88 13.28 -19.43
N MET A 316 10.87 12.54 -19.88
CA MET A 316 9.52 13.05 -20.16
C MET A 316 8.62 13.12 -18.91
N GLY A 317 9.09 12.64 -17.76
CA GLY A 317 8.25 12.52 -16.57
C GLY A 317 7.02 11.62 -16.82
N PRO A 318 5.87 11.87 -16.17
CA PRO A 318 4.69 11.00 -16.27
C PRO A 318 4.13 10.78 -17.70
N ALA A 319 4.35 11.73 -18.62
CA ALA A 319 3.88 11.61 -20.01
C ALA A 319 4.50 10.42 -20.77
N ARG A 320 5.64 9.89 -20.27
CA ARG A 320 6.30 8.71 -20.84
C ARG A 320 5.38 7.50 -20.94
N TYR A 321 4.50 7.30 -19.97
CA TYR A 321 3.60 6.15 -19.93
C TYR A 321 2.54 6.23 -21.04
N ASP A 322 2.02 7.42 -21.31
CA ASP A 322 1.00 7.61 -22.35
C ASP A 322 1.59 7.38 -23.74
N ILE A 323 2.78 7.93 -24.00
CA ILE A 323 3.47 7.79 -25.29
C ILE A 323 3.91 6.34 -25.53
N SER A 324 4.51 5.71 -24.52
CA SER A 324 4.89 4.30 -24.60
C SER A 324 3.67 3.39 -24.73
N GLY A 325 2.58 3.69 -24.02
CA GLY A 325 1.29 3.01 -24.15
C GLY A 325 0.75 3.04 -25.57
N VAL A 326 0.67 4.23 -26.18
CA VAL A 326 0.19 4.39 -27.56
C VAL A 326 1.11 3.67 -28.55
N LYS A 327 2.43 3.82 -28.42
CA LYS A 327 3.40 3.16 -29.30
C LYS A 327 3.29 1.63 -29.24
N THR A 328 3.21 1.06 -28.05
CA THR A 328 3.08 -0.40 -27.86
C THR A 328 1.73 -0.89 -28.37
N PHE A 329 0.65 -0.12 -28.13
CA PHE A 329 -0.68 -0.43 -28.64
C PHE A 329 -0.72 -0.50 -30.17
N LEU A 330 -0.12 0.49 -30.85
CA LEU A 330 -0.05 0.49 -32.32
C LEU A 330 0.77 -0.70 -32.86
N SER A 331 1.82 -1.07 -32.14
CA SER A 331 2.67 -2.23 -32.47
C SER A 331 1.93 -3.57 -32.32
N HIS A 332 0.99 -3.66 -31.36
CA HIS A 332 0.07 -4.78 -31.14
C HIS A 332 0.73 -6.18 -31.18
N ARG A 333 1.85 -6.32 -30.46
CA ARG A 333 2.66 -7.54 -30.43
C ARG A 333 2.03 -8.59 -29.51
N TYR A 334 2.14 -9.84 -29.91
CA TYR A 334 1.76 -11.00 -29.10
C TYR A 334 2.93 -11.96 -28.98
N TYR A 335 2.93 -12.73 -27.90
CA TYR A 335 4.00 -13.64 -27.52
C TYR A 335 3.43 -15.04 -27.30
N GLU A 336 4.17 -16.07 -27.70
CA GLU A 336 3.72 -17.47 -27.63
C GLU A 336 4.46 -18.21 -26.52
N GLY A 337 3.72 -18.96 -25.71
CA GLY A 337 4.29 -19.73 -24.61
C GLY A 337 3.26 -20.58 -23.88
N THR A 338 3.74 -21.22 -22.82
CA THR A 338 2.99 -22.09 -21.92
C THR A 338 2.89 -21.42 -20.56
N VAL A 339 1.67 -21.28 -20.05
CA VAL A 339 1.39 -20.86 -18.67
C VAL A 339 0.90 -22.09 -17.92
N SER A 340 1.56 -22.45 -16.82
CA SER A 340 1.04 -23.47 -15.90
C SER A 340 0.78 -22.83 -14.55
N PHE A 341 -0.32 -23.15 -13.88
CA PHE A 341 -0.66 -22.56 -12.60
C PHE A 341 -1.39 -23.52 -11.68
N LEU A 342 -1.29 -23.25 -10.38
CA LEU A 342 -2.03 -23.93 -9.33
C LEU A 342 -3.19 -23.05 -8.89
N PRO A 343 -4.45 -23.39 -9.21
CA PRO A 343 -5.62 -22.65 -8.77
C PRO A 343 -5.69 -22.57 -7.23
N ALA A 344 -6.23 -21.48 -6.70
CA ALA A 344 -6.59 -21.42 -5.30
C ALA A 344 -7.86 -22.25 -5.06
N GLU A 345 -7.75 -23.34 -4.32
CA GLU A 345 -8.91 -24.14 -3.90
C GLU A 345 -9.57 -23.58 -2.64
N GLY A 346 -10.89 -23.76 -2.50
CA GLY A 346 -11.67 -23.40 -1.30
C GLY A 346 -12.53 -22.13 -1.43
N ASN A 347 -13.13 -21.69 -0.32
CA ASN A 347 -14.05 -20.54 -0.19
C ASN A 347 -13.43 -19.16 -0.50
N LEU A 348 -12.25 -19.11 -1.13
CA LEU A 348 -11.50 -17.88 -1.46
C LEU A 348 -12.13 -17.07 -2.63
N GLY A 349 -13.19 -17.59 -3.25
CA GLY A 349 -13.96 -16.90 -4.29
C GLY A 349 -13.20 -16.73 -5.61
N SER A 350 -13.95 -16.41 -6.66
CA SER A 350 -13.44 -16.04 -7.98
C SER A 350 -13.04 -14.56 -8.00
N PRO A 351 -12.06 -14.18 -8.84
CA PRO A 351 -11.79 -12.77 -9.16
C PRO A 351 -13.02 -12.02 -9.70
N ARG A 352 -14.02 -12.76 -10.19
CA ARG A 352 -15.31 -12.24 -10.70
C ARG A 352 -16.40 -12.05 -9.63
N ASP A 353 -16.19 -12.49 -8.39
CA ASP A 353 -17.23 -12.52 -7.34
C ASP A 353 -17.59 -11.12 -6.78
N LYS A 354 -16.98 -10.06 -7.31
CA LYS A 354 -17.22 -8.65 -6.96
C LYS A 354 -16.97 -8.29 -5.49
N MET A 355 -16.51 -9.23 -4.67
CA MET A 355 -16.10 -8.99 -3.29
C MET A 355 -14.80 -8.17 -3.30
N GLN A 356 -14.85 -6.99 -2.71
CA GLN A 356 -13.70 -6.08 -2.67
C GLN A 356 -13.00 -6.14 -1.33
N CYS A 357 -11.67 -6.15 -1.35
CA CYS A 357 -10.86 -5.97 -0.15
C CYS A 357 -11.00 -4.53 0.36
N ARG A 358 -11.53 -4.39 1.58
CA ARG A 358 -11.76 -3.10 2.26
C ARG A 358 -11.35 -3.21 3.73
N THR A 359 -11.36 -2.07 4.43
CA THR A 359 -11.08 -2.01 5.87
C THR A 359 -11.88 -3.07 6.63
N GLY A 360 -11.18 -3.93 7.38
CA GLY A 360 -11.80 -5.01 8.15
C GLY A 360 -12.22 -6.24 7.34
N CYS A 361 -11.70 -6.42 6.13
CA CYS A 361 -11.94 -7.60 5.30
C CYS A 361 -11.77 -8.91 6.08
N SER A 362 -12.79 -9.77 6.06
CA SER A 362 -12.79 -11.07 6.75
C SER A 362 -11.80 -12.05 6.15
N VAL A 363 -11.69 -12.09 4.82
CA VAL A 363 -10.79 -13.00 4.09
C VAL A 363 -9.34 -12.77 4.51
N CYS A 364 -8.87 -11.51 4.44
CA CYS A 364 -7.50 -11.15 4.83
C CYS A 364 -7.22 -11.34 6.33
N ARG A 365 -8.26 -11.29 7.18
CA ARG A 365 -8.12 -11.52 8.62
C ARG A 365 -8.02 -13.01 8.96
N GLN A 366 -8.80 -13.85 8.29
CA GLN A 366 -8.84 -15.30 8.51
C GLN A 366 -7.56 -15.98 8.00
N SER A 367 -7.07 -15.60 6.83
CA SER A 367 -5.79 -16.10 6.30
C SER A 367 -4.61 -15.82 7.22
N SER A 368 -4.63 -14.69 7.93
CA SER A 368 -3.61 -14.32 8.91
C SER A 368 -3.69 -15.19 10.17
N SER A 369 -4.90 -15.57 10.62
CA SER A 369 -5.09 -16.46 11.77
C SER A 369 -4.79 -17.92 11.46
N ASP A 370 -5.17 -18.41 10.27
CA ASP A 370 -4.97 -19.83 9.88
C ASP A 370 -3.49 -20.16 9.67
N LYS A 371 -2.67 -19.19 9.24
CA LYS A 371 -1.21 -19.30 9.16
C LYS A 371 -0.51 -19.29 10.54
N LEU A 372 -1.17 -18.77 11.59
CA LEU A 372 -0.66 -18.75 12.97
C LEU A 372 -1.04 -20.01 13.75
N VAL A 373 -2.23 -20.58 13.49
CA VAL A 373 -2.73 -21.79 14.16
C VAL A 373 -2.04 -23.05 13.63
N SER A 374 -1.72 -23.11 12.33
CA SER A 374 -0.99 -24.24 11.71
C SER A 374 0.46 -24.42 12.20
N LYS A 375 0.98 -23.50 13.03
CA LYS A 375 2.28 -23.67 13.73
C LYS A 375 2.19 -24.40 15.07
N ASN A 376 0.99 -24.61 15.62
CA ASN A 376 0.82 -25.20 16.96
C ASN A 376 0.19 -26.61 16.96
N GLU A 377 -0.21 -27.15 15.81
CA GLU A 377 -0.75 -28.51 15.73
C GLU A 377 0.00 -29.31 14.67
N ASP A 378 0.90 -30.19 15.13
CA ASP A 378 1.30 -31.42 14.44
C ASP A 378 0.10 -32.37 14.34
N SER A 379 -1.00 -31.93 13.71
CA SER A 379 -2.13 -32.78 13.39
C SER A 379 -2.22 -32.94 11.88
N VAL A 380 -1.64 -34.06 11.43
CA VAL A 380 -1.88 -34.68 10.13
C VAL A 380 -3.38 -34.79 9.93
N SER A 381 -3.95 -33.89 9.13
CA SER A 381 -5.21 -34.14 8.46
C SER A 381 -4.88 -34.35 6.98
N ASP A 382 -4.86 -35.63 6.59
CA ASP A 382 -4.81 -36.11 5.22
C ASP A 382 -6.06 -35.65 4.46
N ALA A 383 -6.13 -34.36 4.13
CA ALA A 383 -6.82 -33.96 2.92
C ALA A 383 -5.78 -34.05 1.81
N GLU A 384 -5.84 -35.12 1.01
CA GLU A 384 -5.13 -35.22 -0.27
C GLU A 384 -5.53 -34.02 -1.12
N CYS A 385 -4.81 -32.90 -0.97
CA CYS A 385 -4.92 -31.74 -1.84
C CYS A 385 -4.32 -32.18 -3.17
N GLN A 386 -5.17 -32.58 -4.12
CA GLN A 386 -4.74 -32.82 -5.49
C GLN A 386 -4.32 -31.48 -6.09
N ASP A 387 -3.09 -31.05 -5.82
CA ASP A 387 -2.44 -29.86 -6.39
C ASP A 387 -2.30 -30.00 -7.91
N THR A 388 -3.44 -29.91 -8.60
CA THR A 388 -3.55 -30.22 -10.02
C THR A 388 -3.19 -28.97 -10.80
N TRP A 389 -1.97 -28.96 -11.31
CA TRP A 389 -1.51 -27.89 -12.19
C TRP A 389 -2.37 -27.83 -13.46
N THR A 390 -2.94 -26.66 -13.72
CA THR A 390 -3.62 -26.37 -14.98
C THR A 390 -2.60 -25.81 -15.97
N VAL A 391 -2.60 -26.30 -17.21
CA VAL A 391 -1.65 -25.90 -18.26
C VAL A 391 -2.39 -25.28 -19.44
N ILE A 392 -2.01 -24.05 -19.78
CA ILE A 392 -2.57 -23.29 -20.90
C ILE A 392 -1.46 -22.91 -21.87
N ARG A 393 -1.57 -23.40 -23.11
CA ARG A 393 -0.71 -22.99 -24.22
C ARG A 393 -1.43 -21.96 -25.10
N GLY A 394 -0.71 -20.94 -25.56
CA GLY A 394 -1.34 -19.93 -26.38
C GLY A 394 -0.46 -18.77 -26.82
N LYS A 395 -1.12 -17.85 -27.53
CA LYS A 395 -0.57 -16.56 -27.96
C LYS A 395 -1.22 -15.46 -27.14
N PHE A 396 -0.41 -14.72 -26.41
CA PHE A 396 -0.85 -13.73 -25.43
C PHE A 396 -0.39 -12.33 -25.84
N LEU A 397 -1.30 -11.37 -25.77
CA LEU A 397 -0.97 -9.94 -25.82
C LEU A 397 -0.42 -9.48 -24.46
N ALA A 398 -0.99 -10.00 -23.38
CA ALA A 398 -0.54 -9.73 -22.02
C ALA A 398 -0.80 -10.94 -21.10
N ILE A 399 0.10 -11.15 -20.14
CA ILE A 399 -0.07 -12.05 -19.01
C ILE A 399 0.17 -11.21 -17.77
N ASN A 400 -0.82 -11.07 -16.90
CA ASN A 400 -0.69 -10.26 -15.70
C ASN A 400 -0.99 -11.10 -14.47
N ALA A 401 -0.24 -10.92 -13.39
CA ALA A 401 -0.60 -11.40 -12.06
C ALA A 401 -0.73 -10.21 -11.13
N ALA A 402 -1.91 -10.03 -10.55
CA ALA A 402 -2.25 -8.91 -9.68
C ALA A 402 -2.50 -9.43 -8.25
N SER A 403 -1.57 -9.15 -7.35
CA SER A 403 -1.64 -9.55 -5.93
C SER A 403 -2.41 -8.55 -5.07
N MET A 404 -2.93 -7.50 -5.69
CA MET A 404 -3.82 -6.51 -5.09
C MET A 404 -4.68 -5.91 -6.20
N SER A 405 -5.56 -4.96 -5.85
CA SER A 405 -6.42 -4.36 -6.87
C SER A 405 -5.66 -3.69 -8.01
N CYS A 406 -4.46 -3.18 -7.73
CA CYS A 406 -3.65 -2.36 -8.63
C CYS A 406 -4.40 -1.09 -9.05
N ALA A 407 -5.24 -0.57 -8.14
CA ALA A 407 -5.99 0.66 -8.33
C ALA A 407 -5.08 1.88 -8.30
N CYS A 408 -5.42 2.87 -9.10
CA CYS A 408 -4.75 4.17 -9.13
C CYS A 408 -5.74 5.26 -9.57
N PRO A 409 -5.39 6.55 -9.48
CA PRO A 409 -6.29 7.62 -9.90
C PRO A 409 -6.78 7.52 -11.36
N ARG A 410 -6.03 6.86 -12.25
CA ARG A 410 -6.41 6.62 -13.65
C ARG A 410 -7.27 5.36 -13.85
N SER A 411 -7.15 4.38 -12.97
CA SER A 411 -7.94 3.14 -12.96
C SER A 411 -8.43 2.90 -11.53
N PRO A 412 -9.53 3.55 -11.11
CA PRO A 412 -9.95 3.55 -9.70
C PRO A 412 -10.35 2.17 -9.16
N LYS A 413 -10.75 1.25 -10.04
CA LYS A 413 -11.02 -0.15 -9.68
C LYS A 413 -9.78 -1.05 -9.82
N GLY A 414 -8.71 -0.55 -10.44
CA GLY A 414 -7.48 -1.30 -10.71
C GLY A 414 -7.63 -2.34 -11.80
N LEU A 415 -6.65 -3.24 -11.93
CA LEU A 415 -6.65 -4.35 -12.91
C LEU A 415 -7.39 -5.59 -12.39
N SER A 416 -7.39 -5.81 -11.07
CA SER A 416 -8.17 -6.88 -10.45
C SER A 416 -8.99 -6.37 -9.27
N PRO A 417 -10.20 -5.84 -9.48
CA PRO A 417 -10.96 -5.13 -8.45
C PRO A 417 -11.32 -5.97 -7.21
N SER A 418 -11.29 -7.30 -7.32
CA SER A 418 -11.63 -8.26 -6.27
C SER A 418 -10.40 -8.94 -5.67
N ALA A 419 -9.18 -8.52 -6.02
CA ALA A 419 -7.96 -9.03 -5.41
C ALA A 419 -7.85 -8.57 -3.95
N HIS A 420 -7.45 -9.49 -3.09
CA HIS A 420 -7.26 -9.25 -1.66
C HIS A 420 -5.80 -9.02 -1.33
N LEU A 421 -5.55 -8.23 -0.29
CA LEU A 421 -4.17 -7.87 0.08
C LEU A 421 -3.41 -9.02 0.73
N ALA A 422 -4.08 -9.95 1.41
CA ALA A 422 -3.43 -10.94 2.28
C ALA A 422 -4.13 -12.31 2.28
N ASP A 423 -4.70 -12.78 1.18
CA ASP A 423 -5.42 -14.06 1.12
C ASP A 423 -4.57 -15.26 0.69
N GLY A 424 -3.28 -15.05 0.46
CA GLY A 424 -2.31 -16.03 -0.02
C GLY A 424 -2.41 -16.32 -1.51
N THR A 425 -3.02 -15.43 -2.30
CA THR A 425 -3.26 -15.66 -3.73
C THR A 425 -2.91 -14.45 -4.59
N THR A 426 -2.85 -14.67 -5.91
CA THR A 426 -2.74 -13.62 -6.91
C THR A 426 -3.72 -13.89 -8.04
N ASP A 427 -4.26 -12.83 -8.65
CA ASP A 427 -5.21 -12.97 -9.76
C ASP A 427 -4.44 -12.96 -11.09
N LEU A 428 -4.36 -14.13 -11.73
CA LEU A 428 -3.71 -14.36 -13.02
C LEU A 428 -4.68 -14.05 -14.16
N ILE A 429 -4.39 -12.99 -14.92
CA ILE A 429 -5.18 -12.47 -16.04
C ILE A 429 -4.44 -12.75 -17.35
N LEU A 430 -5.02 -13.60 -18.20
CA LEU A 430 -4.49 -13.97 -19.50
C LEU A 430 -5.26 -13.25 -20.61
N VAL A 431 -4.58 -12.39 -21.38
CA VAL A 431 -5.15 -11.70 -22.53
C VAL A 431 -4.65 -12.36 -23.80
N ARG A 432 -5.50 -13.16 -24.45
CA ARG A 432 -5.17 -13.84 -25.71
C ARG A 432 -5.07 -12.86 -26.87
N LYS A 433 -4.41 -13.31 -27.95
CA LYS A 433 -4.37 -12.60 -29.22
C LYS A 433 -5.80 -12.26 -29.70
N CYS A 434 -6.10 -10.96 -29.77
CA CYS A 434 -7.35 -10.43 -30.29
C CYS A 434 -7.11 -9.25 -31.26
N SER A 435 -8.17 -8.67 -31.82
CA SER A 435 -8.07 -7.52 -32.71
C SER A 435 -7.62 -6.26 -31.95
N ARG A 436 -7.05 -5.26 -32.66
CA ARG A 436 -6.67 -3.98 -32.04
C ARG A 436 -7.87 -3.26 -31.41
N LEU A 437 -9.04 -3.34 -32.04
CA LEU A 437 -10.26 -2.71 -31.54
C LEU A 437 -10.75 -3.39 -30.25
N ASP A 438 -10.69 -4.72 -30.20
CA ASP A 438 -11.08 -5.47 -29.00
C ASP A 438 -10.11 -5.23 -27.86
N PHE A 439 -8.81 -5.16 -28.15
CA PHE A 439 -7.81 -4.81 -27.14
C PHE A 439 -7.97 -3.38 -26.64
N LEU A 440 -8.30 -2.42 -27.51
CA LEU A 440 -8.61 -1.05 -27.09
C LEU A 440 -9.84 -1.02 -26.19
N ARG A 441 -10.91 -1.76 -26.54
CA ARG A 441 -12.10 -1.90 -25.68
C ARG A 441 -11.72 -2.44 -24.31
N HIS A 442 -10.87 -3.47 -24.26
CA HIS A 442 -10.35 -4.00 -23.00
C HIS A 442 -9.59 -2.94 -22.18
N LEU A 443 -8.66 -2.19 -22.80
CA LEU A 443 -7.93 -1.12 -22.10
C LEU A 443 -8.86 -0.02 -21.58
N LEU A 444 -9.92 0.32 -22.33
CA LEU A 444 -10.93 1.30 -21.92
C LEU A 444 -11.81 0.80 -20.76
N ARG A 445 -11.91 -0.51 -20.51
CA ARG A 445 -12.67 -1.02 -19.35
C ARG A 445 -12.01 -0.72 -18.02
N HIS A 446 -10.68 -0.55 -17.98
CA HIS A 446 -9.99 -0.16 -16.75
C HIS A 446 -10.36 1.27 -16.29
N THR A 447 -10.89 2.12 -17.18
CA THR A 447 -11.28 3.50 -16.85
C THR A 447 -12.78 3.65 -16.59
N ASN A 448 -13.57 2.60 -16.79
CA ASN A 448 -15.02 2.64 -16.64
C ASN A 448 -15.52 1.73 -15.50
N LYS A 449 -16.85 1.52 -15.40
CA LYS A 449 -17.46 0.73 -14.31
C LYS A 449 -17.76 -0.72 -14.70
N ASP A 450 -17.51 -1.11 -15.94
CA ASP A 450 -17.89 -2.43 -16.46
C ASP A 450 -16.97 -3.53 -15.92
N ASP A 451 -17.36 -4.79 -16.11
CA ASP A 451 -16.53 -5.93 -15.76
C ASP A 451 -15.30 -5.99 -16.71
N GLN A 452 -14.10 -5.91 -16.15
CA GLN A 452 -12.86 -5.85 -16.92
C GLN A 452 -12.53 -7.18 -17.62
N PHE A 453 -13.13 -8.28 -17.15
CA PHE A 453 -12.88 -9.63 -17.63
C PHE A 453 -13.93 -10.15 -18.62
N ASP A 454 -15.02 -9.41 -18.85
CA ASP A 454 -16.14 -9.84 -19.71
C ASP A 454 -15.81 -9.71 -21.22
N HIS A 455 -14.78 -10.43 -21.65
CA HIS A 455 -14.31 -10.53 -23.02
C HIS A 455 -13.93 -11.99 -23.31
N SER A 456 -14.28 -12.50 -24.49
CA SER A 456 -14.00 -13.90 -24.88
C SER A 456 -12.51 -14.24 -25.00
N PHE A 457 -11.64 -13.23 -25.07
CA PHE A 457 -10.19 -13.36 -25.15
C PHE A 457 -9.48 -13.07 -23.82
N VAL A 458 -10.23 -12.84 -22.73
CA VAL A 458 -9.68 -12.60 -21.39
C VAL A 458 -10.09 -13.72 -20.47
N GLU A 459 -9.11 -14.42 -19.92
CA GLU A 459 -9.30 -15.43 -18.88
C GLU A 459 -8.71 -14.92 -17.57
N VAL A 460 -9.34 -15.23 -16.45
CA VAL A 460 -8.88 -14.80 -15.12
C VAL A 460 -9.01 -15.95 -14.13
N TYR A 461 -7.95 -16.20 -13.37
CA TYR A 461 -7.85 -17.29 -12.40
C TYR A 461 -7.25 -16.76 -11.11
N ARG A 462 -7.81 -17.15 -9.96
CA ARG A 462 -7.14 -16.94 -8.67
C ARG A 462 -6.19 -18.11 -8.45
N VAL A 463 -4.91 -17.81 -8.24
CA VAL A 463 -3.85 -18.84 -8.20
C VAL A 463 -2.96 -18.64 -6.98
N LYS A 464 -2.40 -19.75 -6.49
CA LYS A 464 -1.35 -19.74 -5.46
C LYS A 464 0.04 -19.65 -6.09
N GLN A 465 0.22 -20.29 -7.25
CA GLN A 465 1.50 -20.34 -7.96
C GLN A 465 1.27 -20.34 -9.46
N PHE A 466 2.19 -19.77 -10.22
CA PHE A 466 2.21 -19.94 -11.67
C PHE A 466 3.62 -19.91 -12.24
N ARG A 467 3.77 -20.49 -13.43
CA ARG A 467 4.99 -20.47 -14.23
C ARG A 467 4.66 -20.09 -15.65
N PHE A 468 5.58 -19.38 -16.29
CA PHE A 468 5.52 -19.08 -17.72
C PHE A 468 6.79 -19.54 -18.39
N SER A 469 6.64 -20.23 -19.53
CA SER A 469 7.73 -20.69 -20.36
C SER A 469 7.51 -20.21 -21.80
N PRO A 470 8.42 -19.44 -22.40
CA PRO A 470 8.29 -19.01 -23.80
C PRO A 470 8.52 -20.20 -24.74
N ARG A 471 7.83 -20.21 -25.88
CA ARG A 471 7.89 -21.33 -26.86
C ARG A 471 9.31 -21.73 -27.30
N TYR A 472 10.25 -20.78 -27.35
CA TYR A 472 11.58 -21.02 -27.90
C TYR A 472 12.63 -21.49 -26.88
N GLN A 473 12.26 -21.70 -25.60
CA GLN A 473 13.18 -22.20 -24.58
C GLN A 473 13.14 -23.74 -24.43
N GLU A 474 12.12 -24.42 -24.97
CA GLU A 474 12.02 -25.90 -24.95
C GLU A 474 13.04 -26.61 -25.88
N CYS A 475 13.94 -25.89 -26.56
CA CYS A 475 14.88 -26.48 -27.54
C CYS A 475 16.33 -26.63 -27.01
N ASP A 476 16.63 -26.22 -25.78
CA ASP A 476 17.96 -26.35 -25.17
C ASP A 476 18.14 -27.63 -24.34
N SER A 477 17.13 -28.50 -24.25
CA SER A 477 17.34 -29.89 -23.80
C SER A 477 18.06 -30.68 -24.91
N GLU A 478 19.35 -30.97 -24.69
CA GLU A 478 20.33 -31.62 -25.58
C GLU A 478 19.98 -33.03 -26.13
N VAL A 479 18.72 -33.41 -26.30
CA VAL A 479 18.38 -34.80 -26.66
C VAL A 479 17.95 -35.01 -28.12
N ASP A 480 17.59 -33.97 -28.88
CA ASP A 480 17.06 -34.14 -30.26
C ASP A 480 17.97 -33.64 -31.40
N LEU A 481 19.27 -33.47 -31.16
CA LEU A 481 20.23 -33.05 -32.21
C LEU A 481 20.79 -34.17 -33.09
N ARG A 482 20.20 -35.38 -33.08
CA ARG A 482 20.72 -36.50 -33.89
C ARG A 482 19.91 -36.88 -35.14
N GLU A 483 18.74 -36.32 -35.39
CA GLU A 483 18.02 -36.62 -36.63
C GLU A 483 17.33 -35.39 -37.22
N SER A 484 18.08 -34.58 -37.98
CA SER A 484 17.59 -33.88 -39.19
C SER A 484 18.68 -32.93 -39.71
N GLY A 485 19.33 -33.32 -40.82
CA GLY A 485 20.39 -32.57 -41.49
C GLY A 485 19.90 -31.27 -42.15
N VAL A 486 19.72 -30.21 -41.37
CA VAL A 486 19.48 -28.84 -41.88
C VAL A 486 20.34 -27.82 -41.11
N THR A 487 21.66 -27.94 -41.21
CA THR A 487 22.64 -27.10 -40.50
C THR A 487 22.88 -25.72 -41.13
N GLY A 488 22.43 -25.46 -42.35
CA GLY A 488 22.68 -24.17 -43.03
C GLY A 488 21.70 -23.03 -42.71
N LYS A 489 20.42 -23.33 -42.44
CA LYS A 489 19.38 -22.28 -42.25
C LYS A 489 19.29 -21.75 -40.82
N ARG A 490 19.63 -22.55 -39.81
CA ARG A 490 19.58 -22.15 -38.39
C ARG A 490 20.67 -21.14 -38.02
N PHE A 491 21.90 -21.33 -38.51
CA PHE A 491 23.02 -20.44 -38.22
C PHE A 491 22.81 -19.01 -38.76
N LEU A 492 22.33 -18.88 -40.01
CA LEU A 492 21.98 -17.59 -40.60
C LEU A 492 20.82 -16.87 -39.89
N SER A 493 19.87 -17.63 -39.34
CA SER A 493 18.74 -17.07 -38.56
C SER A 493 19.17 -16.51 -37.20
N GLN A 494 20.27 -17.01 -36.63
CA GLN A 494 20.83 -16.56 -35.37
C GLN A 494 21.68 -15.30 -35.56
N ILE A 495 22.43 -15.20 -36.66
CA ILE A 495 23.23 -14.02 -37.02
C ILE A 495 22.35 -12.80 -37.38
N CYS A 496 21.20 -12.99 -38.05
CA CYS A 496 20.27 -11.86 -38.31
C CYS A 496 19.50 -11.40 -37.05
N ARG A 497 19.54 -12.15 -35.94
CA ARG A 497 18.88 -11.75 -34.68
C ARG A 497 19.69 -10.77 -33.85
N GLU A 498 21.02 -10.73 -34.00
CA GLU A 498 21.90 -9.83 -33.26
C GLU A 498 22.17 -8.50 -34.00
N HIS A 499 21.90 -8.45 -35.30
CA HIS A 499 22.13 -7.25 -36.10
C HIS A 499 20.98 -6.25 -35.97
N ARG A 500 21.20 -5.10 -35.31
CA ARG A 500 20.23 -3.99 -35.12
C ARG A 500 19.58 -3.44 -36.41
N ALA A 501 20.09 -3.80 -37.58
CA ALA A 501 19.59 -3.39 -38.89
C ALA A 501 18.63 -4.41 -39.54
N CYS A 502 18.54 -5.64 -39.01
CA CYS A 502 17.58 -6.64 -39.48
C CYS A 502 16.25 -6.34 -38.77
N GLY A 503 15.19 -5.99 -39.50
CA GLY A 503 13.85 -5.64 -38.96
C GLY A 503 13.09 -6.79 -38.28
N CYS A 504 13.82 -7.80 -37.79
CA CYS A 504 13.31 -8.95 -37.07
C CYS A 504 12.68 -8.50 -35.75
N MET A 505 11.38 -8.79 -35.59
CA MET A 505 10.67 -8.52 -34.35
C MET A 505 11.30 -9.32 -33.19
N PRO A 506 11.45 -8.74 -31.98
CA PRO A 506 11.87 -9.48 -30.81
C PRO A 506 10.94 -10.67 -30.57
N SER A 507 11.50 -11.86 -30.40
CA SER A 507 10.72 -13.07 -30.16
C SER A 507 10.15 -13.18 -28.74
N GLN A 508 10.55 -12.28 -27.84
CA GLN A 508 10.19 -12.28 -26.42
C GLN A 508 9.96 -10.84 -25.94
N SER A 509 9.04 -10.69 -24.98
CA SER A 509 8.87 -9.48 -24.17
C SER A 509 9.68 -9.59 -22.87
N ASN A 510 9.66 -8.53 -22.05
CA ASN A 510 10.18 -8.55 -20.68
C ASN A 510 9.02 -8.56 -19.69
N TRP A 511 9.28 -8.96 -18.45
CA TRP A 511 8.33 -8.78 -17.36
C TRP A 511 8.51 -7.41 -16.70
N ASN A 512 7.39 -6.73 -16.48
CA ASN A 512 7.25 -5.69 -15.47
C ASN A 512 6.98 -6.38 -14.12
N CYS A 513 7.79 -6.09 -13.11
CA CYS A 513 7.60 -6.50 -11.72
C CYS A 513 7.60 -5.23 -10.86
N ASP A 514 6.40 -4.75 -10.51
CA ASP A 514 6.20 -3.54 -9.69
C ASP A 514 6.94 -2.28 -10.18
N GLY A 515 7.04 -2.10 -11.50
CA GLY A 515 7.72 -0.97 -12.13
C GLY A 515 9.18 -1.24 -12.48
N GLU A 516 9.68 -2.45 -12.24
CA GLU A 516 11.03 -2.87 -12.59
C GLU A 516 11.03 -3.95 -13.68
N ILE A 517 12.07 -3.99 -14.51
CA ILE A 517 12.18 -4.95 -15.61
C ILE A 517 12.94 -6.19 -15.14
N LEU A 518 12.36 -7.39 -15.34
CA LEU A 518 13.08 -8.64 -15.09
C LEU A 518 13.92 -9.05 -16.31
N PRO A 519 15.12 -9.64 -16.10
CA PRO A 519 16.03 -10.01 -17.19
C PRO A 519 15.64 -11.33 -17.89
N HIS A 520 14.83 -12.17 -17.26
CA HIS A 520 14.44 -13.49 -17.79
C HIS A 520 12.98 -13.53 -18.20
N THR A 521 12.71 -14.19 -19.34
CA THR A 521 11.36 -14.38 -19.87
C THR A 521 10.63 -15.52 -19.16
N ALA A 522 11.30 -16.66 -18.95
CA ALA A 522 10.72 -17.74 -18.17
C ALA A 522 10.80 -17.40 -16.68
N ILE A 523 9.66 -17.48 -16.00
CA ILE A 523 9.57 -17.21 -14.57
C ILE A 523 8.70 -18.26 -13.88
N GLN A 524 8.95 -18.43 -12.59
CA GLN A 524 8.12 -19.15 -11.65
C GLN A 524 7.76 -18.19 -10.52
N VAL A 525 6.51 -18.24 -10.05
CA VAL A 525 5.98 -17.31 -9.07
C VAL A 525 5.22 -18.08 -8.00
N ARG A 526 5.52 -17.77 -6.74
CA ARG A 526 4.88 -18.34 -5.54
C ARG A 526 4.55 -17.26 -4.53
#